data_AF-A0A1V5LIT8-F1
#
_entry.id   AF-A0A1V5LIT8-F1
#
_cell.length_a   1.000
_cell.length_b   1.000
_cell.length_c   1.000
_cell.angle_alpha   90.00
_cell.angle_beta   90.00
_cell.angle_gamma   90.00
#
_symmetry.space_group_name_H-M   'P 1'
#
loop_
_entity.id
_entity.type
_entity.pdbx_description
1 polymer ?
#
loop_
_entity_poly.entity_id
_entity_poly.type
_entity_poly.pdbx_seq_one_letter_code
_entity_poly.pdbx_strand_id
1 'polypeptide(L)'
;MALAERVDPIANAAAFADRPLLLANGEDDMLVPIAGNERFYAACLPHYRHPERLRLSRYPGVGHAVPPTMWAEAKAWLARWL
;
A
#
# COMPACT_ATOMS: atom_id res chain seq x y z
N MET A 1 -13.50 8.89 20.13
CA MET A 1 -12.77 8.96 18.85
C MET A 1 -13.37 10.04 17.98
N ALA A 2 -12.53 10.90 17.44
CA ALA A 2 -12.91 11.92 16.45
C ALA A 2 -13.31 11.24 15.12
N LEU A 3 -14.08 11.93 14.27
CA LEU A 3 -14.49 11.39 12.95
C LEU A 3 -13.29 10.97 12.12
N ALA A 4 -12.21 11.76 12.13
CA ALA A 4 -10.96 11.46 11.43
C ALA A 4 -10.41 10.08 11.81
N GLU A 5 -10.37 9.73 13.08
CA GLU A 5 -9.84 8.44 13.55
C GLU A 5 -10.72 7.25 13.14
N ARG A 6 -12.03 7.46 12.95
CA ARG A 6 -12.96 6.41 12.53
C ARG A 6 -12.80 6.02 11.05
N VAL A 7 -12.23 6.92 10.24
CA VAL A 7 -12.10 6.72 8.79
C VAL A 7 -10.65 6.69 8.33
N ASP A 8 -9.70 7.08 9.17
CA ASP A 8 -8.26 7.01 8.87
C ASP A 8 -7.83 5.54 8.71
N PRO A 9 -7.34 5.13 7.53
CA PRO A 9 -6.91 3.76 7.30
C PRO A 9 -5.74 3.35 8.21
N ILE A 10 -4.88 4.28 8.64
CA ILE A 10 -3.76 3.99 9.54
C ILE A 10 -4.29 3.64 10.94
N ALA A 11 -5.25 4.43 11.45
CA ALA A 11 -5.91 4.15 12.74
C ALA A 11 -6.72 2.84 12.73
N ASN A 12 -7.12 2.37 11.54
CA ASN A 12 -7.92 1.16 11.34
C ASN A 12 -7.15 0.05 10.60
N ALA A 13 -5.82 0.03 10.70
CA ALA A 13 -4.93 -0.85 9.93
C ALA A 13 -5.24 -2.35 10.09
N ALA A 14 -5.75 -2.77 11.25
CA ALA A 14 -6.15 -4.15 11.51
C ALA A 14 -7.27 -4.64 10.57
N ALA A 15 -8.11 -3.74 10.04
CA ALA A 15 -9.19 -4.10 9.12
C ALA A 15 -8.71 -4.62 7.75
N PHE A 16 -7.42 -4.43 7.44
CA PHE A 16 -6.80 -4.89 6.20
C PHE A 16 -6.10 -6.25 6.35
N ALA A 17 -5.96 -6.74 7.58
CA ALA A 17 -5.25 -7.98 7.87
C ALA A 17 -5.73 -9.16 7.01
N ASP A 18 -4.77 -10.03 6.66
CA ASP A 18 -4.95 -11.26 5.89
C ASP A 18 -5.42 -11.10 4.43
N ARG A 19 -5.75 -9.87 3.99
CA ARG A 19 -6.04 -9.56 2.59
C ARG A 19 -4.75 -9.30 1.82
N PRO A 20 -4.57 -9.93 0.66
CA PRO A 20 -3.50 -9.56 -0.27
C PRO A 20 -3.60 -8.07 -0.66
N LEU A 21 -2.62 -7.27 -0.24
CA LEU A 21 -2.56 -5.83 -0.44
C LEU A 21 -1.21 -5.42 -1.05
N LEU A 22 -1.29 -4.78 -2.21
CA LEU A 22 -0.15 -4.15 -2.89
C LEU A 22 -0.31 -2.63 -2.82
N LEU A 23 0.67 -1.96 -2.23
CA LEU A 23 0.85 -0.51 -2.27
C LEU A 23 1.93 -0.20 -3.31
N ALA A 24 1.55 0.30 -4.48
CA ALA A 24 2.49 0.68 -5.53
C ALA A 24 2.47 2.20 -5.70
N ASN A 25 3.64 2.86 -5.54
CA ASN A 25 3.72 4.32 -5.47
C ASN A 25 4.98 4.83 -6.18
N GLY A 26 4.83 5.90 -6.96
CA GLY A 26 5.97 6.68 -7.48
C GLY A 26 6.72 7.37 -6.35
N GLU A 27 8.03 7.18 -6.24
CA GLU A 27 8.78 7.75 -5.10
C GLU A 27 8.86 9.28 -5.14
N ASP A 28 8.74 9.86 -6.35
CA ASP A 28 8.79 11.31 -6.60
C ASP A 28 7.37 11.90 -6.76
N ASP A 29 6.33 11.19 -6.35
CA ASP A 29 4.95 11.68 -6.38
C ASP A 29 4.75 12.78 -5.33
N MET A 30 4.67 14.04 -5.81
CA MET A 30 4.45 15.22 -4.97
C MET A 30 2.98 15.43 -4.57
N LEU A 31 2.03 14.72 -5.20
CA LEU A 31 0.60 14.78 -4.87
C LEU A 31 0.22 13.72 -3.83
N VAL A 32 0.82 12.53 -3.94
CA VAL A 32 0.63 11.42 -3.01
C VAL A 32 1.99 10.96 -2.47
N PRO A 33 2.50 11.61 -1.42
CA PRO A 33 3.84 11.34 -0.90
C PRO A 33 3.98 9.90 -0.39
N ILE A 34 5.11 9.26 -0.74
CA ILE A 34 5.42 7.88 -0.35
C ILE A 34 5.32 7.64 1.16
N ALA A 35 5.64 8.66 1.97
CA ALA A 35 5.59 8.60 3.43
C ALA A 35 4.23 8.18 3.99
N GLY A 36 3.13 8.51 3.30
CA GLY A 36 1.79 8.06 3.68
C GLY A 36 1.65 6.53 3.59
N ASN A 37 2.08 5.96 2.47
CA ASN A 37 2.06 4.52 2.23
C ASN A 37 3.07 3.76 3.09
N GLU A 38 4.22 4.36 3.43
CA GLU A 38 5.17 3.78 4.39
C GLU A 38 4.58 3.67 5.79
N ARG A 39 3.93 4.74 6.27
CA ARG A 39 3.26 4.75 7.58
C ARG A 39 2.12 3.73 7.62
N PHE A 40 1.32 3.66 6.54
CA PHE A 40 0.24 2.69 6.45
C PHE A 40 0.76 1.25 6.39
N TYR A 41 1.78 0.96 5.59
CA TYR A 41 2.44 -0.35 5.56
C TYR A 41 2.94 -0.77 6.95
N ALA A 42 3.66 0.13 7.63
CA ALA A 42 4.18 -0.11 8.98
C ALA A 42 3.07 -0.36 10.01
N ALA A 43 1.93 0.33 9.88
CA ALA A 43 0.76 0.12 10.73
C ALA A 43 0.05 -1.23 10.43
N CYS A 44 -0.02 -1.65 9.18
CA CYS A 44 -0.63 -2.92 8.79
C CYS A 44 0.21 -4.14 9.18
N LEU A 45 1.54 -4.06 9.02
CA LEU A 45 2.44 -5.21 9.11
C LEU A 45 2.27 -6.07 10.39
N PRO A 46 2.13 -5.50 11.60
CA PRO A 46 1.92 -6.30 12.83
C PRO A 46 0.63 -7.10 12.86
N HIS A 47 -0.36 -6.74 12.04
CA HIS A 47 -1.67 -7.41 11.99
C HIS A 47 -1.72 -8.55 10.95
N TYR A 48 -0.72 -8.69 10.09
CA TYR A 48 -0.70 -9.72 9.05
C TYR A 48 -0.09 -11.03 9.60
N ARG A 49 -0.86 -12.12 9.56
CA ARG A 49 -0.34 -13.48 9.86
C ARG A 49 0.57 -13.98 8.74
N HIS A 50 0.31 -13.53 7.52
CA HIS A 50 1.01 -13.86 6.29
C HIS A 50 1.62 -12.57 5.71
N PRO A 51 2.81 -12.13 6.17
CA PRO A 51 3.40 -10.86 5.76
C PRO A 51 3.68 -10.79 4.24
N GLU A 52 3.81 -11.93 3.56
CA GLU A 52 3.95 -12.01 2.11
C GLU A 52 2.72 -11.52 1.33
N ARG A 53 1.57 -11.36 2.02
CA ARG A 53 0.35 -10.76 1.47
C ARG A 53 0.31 -9.23 1.62
N LEU A 54 1.33 -8.60 2.18
CA LEU A 54 1.44 -7.15 2.26
C LEU A 54 2.72 -6.70 1.56
N ARG A 55 2.60 -5.86 0.53
CA ARG A 55 3.76 -5.31 -0.19
C ARG A 55 3.66 -3.80 -0.35
N LEU A 56 4.79 -3.12 -0.13
CA LEU A 56 5.02 -1.75 -0.56
C LEU A 56 6.11 -1.74 -1.64
N SER A 57 5.73 -1.36 -2.85
CA SER A 57 6.62 -1.22 -4.00
C SER A 57 6.83 0.25 -4.32
N ARG A 58 8.09 0.68 -4.26
CA ARG A 58 8.54 2.03 -4.60
C ARG A 58 9.05 2.08 -6.03
N TYR A 59 8.72 3.15 -6.74
CA TYR A 59 9.13 3.36 -8.13
C TYR A 59 9.97 4.65 -8.21
N PRO A 60 11.30 4.57 -8.07
CA PRO A 60 12.19 5.74 -8.15
C PRO A 60 12.08 6.44 -9.51
N GLY A 61 12.15 7.78 -9.54
CA GLY A 61 12.03 8.54 -10.79
C GLY A 61 10.59 8.70 -11.30
N VAL A 62 9.60 8.14 -10.60
CA VAL A 62 8.19 8.18 -11.00
C VAL A 62 7.45 9.16 -10.09
N GLY A 63 6.85 10.19 -10.70
CA GLY A 63 5.93 11.12 -10.03
C GLY A 63 4.51 10.57 -9.92
N HIS A 64 3.51 11.42 -10.10
CA HIS A 64 2.09 11.02 -10.11
C HIS A 64 1.70 10.31 -11.41
N ALA A 65 2.16 9.07 -11.59
CA ALA A 65 1.92 8.27 -12.78
C ALA A 65 1.90 6.78 -12.47
N VAL A 66 1.26 6.00 -13.35
CA VAL A 66 1.18 4.53 -13.27
C VAL A 66 1.86 3.93 -14.50
N PRO A 67 3.19 3.72 -14.48
CA PRO A 67 3.92 3.21 -15.64
C PRO A 67 3.56 1.74 -15.96
N PRO A 68 3.89 1.25 -17.16
CA PRO A 68 3.62 -0.15 -17.55
C PRO A 68 4.21 -1.20 -16.61
N THR A 69 5.35 -0.92 -15.99
CA THR A 69 5.98 -1.79 -14.97
C THR A 69 5.11 -1.93 -13.72
N MET A 70 4.49 -0.83 -13.26
CA MET A 70 3.57 -0.82 -12.13
C MET A 70 2.30 -1.62 -12.45
N TRP A 71 1.77 -1.47 -13.66
CA TRP A 71 0.67 -2.30 -14.15
C TRP A 71 1.03 -3.79 -14.24
N ALA A 72 2.24 -4.12 -14.67
CA ALA A 72 2.72 -5.49 -14.74
C ALA A 72 2.81 -6.12 -13.35
N GLU A 73 3.33 -5.40 -12.35
CA GLU A 73 3.35 -5.86 -10.97
C GLU A 73 1.94 -6.07 -10.42
N ALA A 74 1.04 -5.10 -10.61
CA ALA A 74 -0.34 -5.21 -10.13
C ALA A 74 -1.02 -6.46 -10.70
N LYS A 75 -0.90 -6.71 -12.01
CA LYS A 75 -1.45 -7.93 -12.64
C LYS A 75 -0.85 -9.21 -12.05
N ALA A 76 0.48 -9.25 -11.85
CA ALA A 76 1.15 -10.40 -11.26
C ALA A 76 0.71 -10.64 -9.80
N TRP A 77 0.48 -9.56 -9.05
CA TRP A 77 -0.02 -9.63 -7.68
C TRP A 77 -1.43 -10.20 -7.62
N LEU A 78 -2.33 -9.70 -8.48
CA LEU A 78 -3.69 -10.21 -8.59
C LEU A 78 -3.66 -11.70 -8.99
N ALA A 79 -2.93 -12.07 -10.04
CA ALA A 79 -2.86 -13.48 -10.49
C ALA A 79 -2.32 -14.46 -9.44
N ARG A 80 -1.55 -13.97 -8.45
CA ARG A 80 -1.04 -14.78 -7.34
C ARG A 80 -2.08 -15.00 -6.24
N TRP A 81 -3.02 -14.08 -6.08
CA TRP A 81 -3.80 -13.92 -4.86
C TRP A 81 -5.32 -13.79 -5.06
N LEU A 82 -5.78 -13.62 -6.29
CA LEU A 82 -7.18 -13.69 -6.77
C LEU A 82 -7.33 -14.88 -7.71
#